data_AF-A0A7T7HLC4-F1
#
_entry.id   AF-A0A7T7HLC4-F1
#
_cell.length_a   1.000
_cell.length_b   1.000
_cell.length_c   1.000
_cell.angle_alpha   90.00
_cell.angle_beta   90.00
_cell.angle_gamma   90.00
#
_symmetry.space_group_name_H-M   'P 1'
#
loop_
_entity.id
_entity.type
_entity.pdbx_description
1 polymer ?
#
loop_
_entity_poly.entity_id
_entity_poly.type
_entity_poly.pdbx_seq_one_letter_code
_entity_poly.pdbx_strand_id
1 'polypeptide(L)'
;MARRRTSIGHSAAVLFFTFSVCAAFVPPAQAGISIPAFASARVLEGQRHVTTVDTRYDRQPGLKAIRDKLVSDQPVTTVELRVLANAGDGLAAYALAERYIDSGRPELRADAAFYYAVAVARGRSYAINPLVDILKDGQTVIPQARLDNIERALLLQASQGDRDAVDVLSKFYLQGQPFGYRPDMAEELMKAGASGSNDSVLALRTALWLASKEPSDPAEIMEIRRFLAIALESPDLSVRTAAENLMRSYPDPGTAIVEDDDE
;
A
#
# COMPACT_ATOMS: atom_id res chain seq x y z
N MET A 1 36.89 -16.15 1.36
CA MET A 1 36.29 -16.31 2.71
C MET A 1 34.90 -16.93 2.61
N ALA A 2 34.34 -17.42 3.71
CA ALA A 2 33.23 -18.37 3.71
C ALA A 2 31.81 -17.74 3.85
N ARG A 3 30.84 -18.43 3.23
CA ARG A 3 29.50 -18.84 3.72
C ARG A 3 28.47 -17.81 4.29
N ARG A 4 27.32 -17.80 3.60
CA ARG A 4 25.89 -17.80 4.03
C ARG A 4 25.53 -17.95 5.54
N ARG A 5 24.36 -17.37 5.92
CA ARG A 5 23.26 -17.90 6.79
C ARG A 5 22.12 -16.84 6.86
N THR A 6 20.82 -17.07 7.12
CA THR A 6 19.84 -18.21 7.04
C THR A 6 18.41 -17.59 7.01
N SER A 7 17.36 -18.19 6.42
CA SER A 7 16.28 -18.98 7.10
C SER A 7 15.06 -19.02 6.14
N ILE A 8 14.20 -20.05 5.97
CA ILE A 8 13.19 -20.73 6.84
C ILE A 8 12.78 -22.05 6.09
N GLY A 9 12.19 -23.15 6.63
CA GLY A 9 11.92 -23.58 8.02
C GLY A 9 10.46 -24.03 8.31
N HIS A 10 10.12 -25.33 8.27
CA HIS A 10 8.88 -25.95 8.83
C HIS A 10 9.08 -27.45 9.19
N SER A 11 8.37 -27.92 10.23
CA SER A 11 8.38 -29.30 10.79
C SER A 11 7.35 -30.22 10.08
N ALA A 12 7.17 -31.54 10.36
CA ALA A 12 7.57 -32.41 11.48
C ALA A 12 7.59 -33.92 11.07
N ALA A 13 7.77 -34.81 12.06
CA ALA A 13 7.80 -36.30 11.99
C ALA A 13 9.12 -36.88 11.39
N VAL A 14 9.64 -38.06 11.77
CA VAL A 14 9.05 -39.33 12.22
C VAL A 14 9.99 -40.12 13.19
N LEU A 15 9.37 -40.93 14.07
CA LEU A 15 9.82 -42.13 14.83
C LEU A 15 11.30 -42.61 14.99
N PHE A 16 11.58 -43.04 16.24
CA PHE A 16 12.20 -44.30 16.72
C PHE A 16 13.63 -44.77 16.37
N PHE A 17 14.26 -45.32 17.42
CA PHE A 17 15.15 -46.50 17.50
C PHE A 17 16.09 -46.82 16.33
N THR A 18 17.38 -46.98 16.68
CA THR A 18 18.01 -48.31 16.57
C THR A 18 18.95 -48.51 17.75
N PHE A 19 18.73 -49.57 18.53
CA PHE A 19 19.78 -50.15 19.36
C PHE A 19 20.32 -51.39 18.66
N SER A 20 21.62 -51.60 18.81
CA SER A 20 22.37 -52.79 18.40
C SER A 20 21.63 -54.11 18.69
N VAL A 21 21.75 -55.09 17.78
CA VAL A 21 22.34 -56.43 18.09
C VAL A 21 22.43 -57.29 16.83
N CYS A 22 23.42 -58.18 16.83
CA CYS A 22 23.73 -59.22 15.85
C CYS A 22 22.53 -60.07 15.38
N ALA A 23 22.56 -60.51 14.12
CA ALA A 23 22.71 -61.93 13.79
C ALA A 23 23.02 -62.11 12.29
N ALA A 24 23.78 -63.16 11.95
CA ALA A 24 24.08 -63.50 10.57
C ALA A 24 22.92 -64.25 9.90
N PHE A 25 22.71 -64.03 8.60
CA PHE A 25 22.15 -65.06 7.73
C PHE A 25 22.81 -65.06 6.34
N VAL A 26 22.83 -66.24 5.73
CA VAL A 26 23.72 -66.68 4.64
C VAL A 26 23.01 -66.55 3.27
N PRO A 27 23.73 -66.42 2.13
CA PRO A 27 23.19 -65.78 0.92
C PRO A 27 22.52 -66.80 -0.04
N PRO A 28 22.13 -66.39 -1.27
CA PRO A 28 23.09 -66.51 -2.37
C PRO A 28 23.09 -65.35 -3.40
N ALA A 29 24.11 -65.39 -4.26
CA ALA A 29 24.37 -64.45 -5.34
C ALA A 29 23.17 -64.18 -6.28
N GLN A 30 23.04 -62.94 -6.73
CA GLN A 30 22.42 -62.61 -8.02
C GLN A 30 23.35 -61.70 -8.83
N ALA A 31 23.26 -61.83 -10.16
CA ALA A 31 24.21 -61.30 -11.12
C ALA A 31 24.32 -59.77 -11.08
N GLY A 32 25.53 -59.27 -11.34
CA GLY A 32 25.79 -57.84 -11.37
C GLY A 32 25.17 -57.16 -12.58
N ILE A 33 24.79 -55.89 -12.41
CA ILE A 33 24.58 -54.94 -13.50
C ILE A 33 25.47 -53.72 -13.20
N SER A 34 26.54 -53.58 -13.97
CA SER A 34 27.36 -52.37 -13.97
C SER A 34 26.53 -51.21 -14.50
N ILE A 35 26.37 -50.15 -13.71
CA ILE A 35 25.89 -48.86 -14.22
C ILE A 35 27.12 -48.04 -14.63
N PRO A 36 27.26 -47.62 -15.90
CA PRO A 36 28.43 -46.90 -16.38
C PRO A 36 28.44 -45.45 -15.89
N ALA A 37 29.63 -44.96 -15.54
CA ALA A 37 29.85 -43.53 -15.30
C ALA A 37 29.79 -42.77 -16.63
N PHE A 38 28.76 -41.95 -16.84
CA PHE A 38 28.66 -41.06 -17.99
C PHE A 38 28.81 -39.58 -17.61
N ALA A 39 29.95 -39.05 -18.04
CA ALA A 39 30.17 -37.70 -18.59
C ALA A 39 29.42 -36.50 -17.98
N SER A 40 30.19 -35.61 -17.37
CA SER A 40 29.79 -34.25 -17.00
C SER A 40 29.22 -33.47 -18.19
N ALA A 41 27.92 -33.16 -18.16
CA ALA A 41 27.33 -32.16 -19.05
C ALA A 41 27.79 -30.75 -18.62
N ARG A 42 28.46 -30.03 -19.52
CA ARG A 42 28.77 -28.60 -19.33
C ARG A 42 27.44 -27.81 -19.28
N VAL A 43 27.15 -27.18 -18.16
CA VAL A 43 26.08 -26.18 -18.08
C VAL A 43 26.54 -24.94 -18.83
N LEU A 44 25.87 -24.61 -19.94
CA LEU A 44 26.02 -23.32 -20.61
C LEU A 44 25.48 -22.22 -19.68
N GLU A 45 26.31 -21.22 -19.40
CA GLU A 45 25.87 -19.99 -18.76
C GLU A 45 24.92 -19.25 -19.69
N GLY A 46 23.62 -19.44 -19.45
CA GLY A 46 22.58 -18.58 -20.01
C GLY A 46 22.76 -17.16 -19.48
N GLN A 47 23.44 -16.31 -20.26
CA GLN A 47 23.56 -14.88 -20.00
C GLN A 47 22.17 -14.28 -19.83
N ARG A 48 21.77 -14.03 -18.59
CA ARG A 48 20.59 -13.22 -18.29
C ARG A 48 20.85 -11.82 -18.84
N HIS A 49 20.21 -11.50 -19.97
CA HIS A 49 20.17 -10.12 -20.46
C HIS A 49 19.49 -9.27 -19.40
N VAL A 50 20.31 -8.59 -18.59
CA VAL A 50 19.86 -7.49 -17.74
C VAL A 50 19.59 -6.34 -18.70
N THR A 51 18.35 -6.21 -19.14
CA THR A 51 17.88 -5.01 -19.81
C THR A 51 18.04 -3.85 -18.84
N THR A 52 19.13 -3.09 -18.98
CA THR A 52 19.35 -1.86 -18.23
C THR A 52 18.25 -0.89 -18.62
N VAL A 53 17.25 -0.74 -17.75
CA VAL A 53 16.19 0.26 -17.89
C VAL A 53 16.86 1.62 -17.79
N ASP A 54 16.90 2.34 -18.92
CA ASP A 54 17.52 3.66 -19.04
C ASP A 54 16.82 4.64 -18.09
N THR A 55 17.45 4.96 -16.95
CA THR A 55 16.83 5.78 -15.92
C THR A 55 16.93 7.26 -16.29
N ARG A 56 16.06 8.09 -15.70
CA ARG A 56 16.14 9.57 -15.82
C ARG A 56 17.55 10.11 -15.49
N TYR A 57 18.31 9.41 -14.66
CA TYR A 57 19.63 9.82 -14.18
C TYR A 57 20.78 9.40 -15.12
N ASP A 58 20.61 8.40 -15.98
CA ASP A 58 21.68 7.94 -16.87
C ASP A 58 22.05 8.99 -17.95
N ARG A 59 21.13 9.91 -18.24
CA ARG A 59 21.35 11.07 -19.13
C ARG A 59 21.81 12.32 -18.38
N GLN A 60 21.96 12.27 -17.05
CA GLN A 60 22.33 13.41 -16.19
C GLN A 60 23.31 12.97 -15.09
N PRO A 61 24.62 12.80 -15.41
CA PRO A 61 25.59 12.20 -14.49
C PRO A 61 25.74 12.95 -13.16
N GLY A 62 25.53 14.28 -13.14
CA GLY A 62 25.51 15.07 -11.92
C GLY A 62 24.36 14.69 -10.97
N LEU A 63 23.15 14.45 -11.49
CA LEU A 63 22.04 13.97 -10.67
C LEU A 63 22.29 12.54 -10.18
N LYS A 64 22.82 11.67 -11.06
CA LYS A 64 23.15 10.29 -10.69
C LYS A 64 24.12 10.24 -9.50
N ALA A 65 25.21 11.01 -9.55
CA ALA A 65 26.18 11.09 -8.45
C ALA A 65 25.54 11.54 -7.13
N ILE A 66 24.65 12.55 -7.14
CA ILE A 66 23.92 12.97 -5.93
C ILE A 66 22.97 11.86 -5.46
N ARG A 67 22.31 11.16 -6.39
CA ARG A 67 21.36 10.10 -6.07
C ARG A 67 22.07 8.90 -5.43
N ASP A 68 23.23 8.54 -5.95
CA ASP A 68 24.07 7.45 -5.44
C ASP A 68 24.57 7.75 -4.02
N LYS A 69 24.98 9.01 -3.73
CA LYS A 69 25.26 9.47 -2.36
C LYS A 69 24.04 9.26 -1.44
N LEU A 70 22.86 9.71 -1.87
CA LEU A 70 21.62 9.65 -1.09
C LEU A 70 21.15 8.20 -0.83
N VAL A 71 21.33 7.28 -1.78
CA VAL A 71 21.03 5.84 -1.56
C VAL A 71 22.06 5.21 -0.62
N SER A 72 23.32 5.65 -0.68
CA SER A 72 24.44 5.09 0.08
C SER A 72 24.62 5.72 1.47
N ASP A 73 23.62 6.45 1.96
CA ASP A 73 23.62 7.20 3.23
C ASP A 73 24.85 8.13 3.42
N GLN A 74 25.38 8.67 2.31
CA GLN A 74 26.47 9.64 2.34
C GLN A 74 25.91 11.05 2.57
N PRO A 75 26.69 11.97 3.18
CA PRO A 75 26.23 13.35 3.39
C PRO A 75 25.82 14.05 2.08
N VAL A 76 24.55 14.44 2.00
CA VAL A 76 23.99 15.23 0.89
C VAL A 76 23.56 16.62 1.39
N THR A 77 24.02 17.66 0.72
CA THR A 77 23.69 19.06 1.05
C THR A 77 22.24 19.40 0.72
N THR A 78 21.70 20.44 1.34
CA THR A 78 20.31 20.89 1.10
C THR A 78 20.13 21.40 -0.34
N VAL A 79 21.20 21.90 -0.97
CA VAL A 79 21.21 22.31 -2.38
C VAL A 79 21.12 21.10 -3.30
N GLU A 80 21.93 20.07 -3.05
CA GLU A 80 21.91 18.80 -3.80
C GLU A 80 20.54 18.09 -3.68
N LEU A 81 19.96 18.01 -2.48
CA LEU A 81 18.60 17.48 -2.27
C LEU A 81 17.56 18.27 -3.07
N ARG A 82 17.61 19.61 -3.04
CA ARG A 82 16.70 20.48 -3.80
C ARG A 82 16.83 20.28 -5.31
N VAL A 83 18.04 20.08 -5.81
CA VAL A 83 18.27 19.80 -7.24
C VAL A 83 17.62 18.47 -7.66
N LEU A 84 17.79 17.40 -6.88
CA LEU A 84 17.10 16.12 -7.14
C LEU A 84 15.57 16.20 -6.98
N ALA A 85 15.09 16.86 -5.93
CA ALA A 85 13.66 17.01 -5.66
C ALA A 85 12.96 17.80 -6.77
N ASN A 86 13.59 18.88 -7.27
CA ASN A 86 13.10 19.65 -8.42
C ASN A 86 13.16 18.86 -9.74
N ALA A 87 14.10 17.91 -9.88
CA ALA A 87 14.11 16.93 -10.97
C ALA A 87 13.05 15.81 -10.79
N GLY A 88 12.27 15.86 -9.69
CA GLY A 88 11.16 14.96 -9.39
C GLY A 88 11.55 13.66 -8.71
N ASP A 89 12.71 13.58 -8.05
CA ASP A 89 13.06 12.43 -7.21
C ASP A 89 12.27 12.43 -5.89
N GLY A 90 11.45 11.40 -5.68
CA GLY A 90 10.59 11.32 -4.50
C GLY A 90 11.35 11.07 -3.18
N LEU A 91 12.54 10.44 -3.20
CA LEU A 91 13.30 10.24 -1.96
C LEU A 91 14.03 11.51 -1.56
N ALA A 92 14.63 12.22 -2.53
CA ALA A 92 15.25 13.51 -2.25
C ALA A 92 14.23 14.57 -1.83
N ALA A 93 13.02 14.54 -2.41
CA ALA A 93 11.92 15.41 -1.98
C ALA A 93 11.49 15.13 -0.54
N TYR A 94 11.31 13.86 -0.16
CA TYR A 94 11.04 13.48 1.24
C TYR A 94 12.16 13.95 2.17
N ALA A 95 13.41 13.59 1.90
CA ALA A 95 14.56 13.95 2.74
C ALA A 95 14.79 15.48 2.84
N LEU A 96 14.36 16.26 1.84
CA LEU A 96 14.38 17.72 1.89
C LEU A 96 13.25 18.27 2.78
N ALA A 97 12.06 17.69 2.71
CA ALA A 97 10.92 18.07 3.53
C ALA A 97 11.19 17.79 5.02
N GLU A 98 11.68 16.59 5.35
CA GLU A 98 12.14 16.24 6.72
C GLU A 98 13.12 17.29 7.24
N ARG A 99 14.17 17.61 6.45
CA ARG A 99 15.19 18.61 6.84
C ARG A 99 14.61 20.02 7.05
N TYR A 100 13.49 20.36 6.40
CA TYR A 100 12.81 21.63 6.63
C TYR A 100 12.00 21.59 7.94
N ILE A 101 11.35 20.47 8.25
CA ILE A 101 10.67 20.26 9.55
C ILE A 101 11.68 20.23 10.71
N ASP A 102 12.74 19.44 10.59
CA ASP A 102 13.81 19.31 11.60
C ASP A 102 14.51 20.64 11.91
N SER A 103 14.53 21.58 10.96
CA SER A 103 15.12 22.90 11.16
C SER A 103 14.33 23.78 12.14
N GLY A 104 13.08 23.40 12.47
CA GLY A 104 12.19 24.16 13.36
C GLY A 104 11.70 25.50 12.79
N ARG A 105 11.97 25.80 11.52
CA ARG A 105 11.69 27.09 10.86
C ARG A 105 10.27 27.13 10.28
N PRO A 106 9.33 27.91 10.85
CA PRO A 106 7.93 27.92 10.41
C PRO A 106 7.75 28.30 8.94
N GLU A 107 8.58 29.22 8.43
CA GLU A 107 8.54 29.70 7.05
C GLU A 107 8.88 28.63 6.00
N LEU A 108 9.49 27.51 6.41
CA LEU A 108 9.79 26.38 5.52
C LEU A 108 8.69 25.32 5.48
N ARG A 109 7.66 25.38 6.33
CA ARG A 109 6.58 24.36 6.39
C ARG A 109 5.79 24.28 5.07
N ALA A 110 5.53 25.42 4.43
CA ALA A 110 4.85 25.46 3.13
C ALA A 110 5.72 24.89 1.98
N ASP A 111 7.05 24.97 2.09
CA ASP A 111 7.97 24.28 1.17
C ASP A 111 8.04 22.77 1.48
N ALA A 112 8.05 22.39 2.77
CA ALA A 112 8.03 20.98 3.19
C ALA A 112 6.76 20.27 2.66
N ALA A 113 5.58 20.87 2.81
CA ALA A 113 4.33 20.33 2.25
C ALA A 113 4.40 20.11 0.73
N PHE A 114 4.99 21.06 -0.01
CA PHE A 114 5.21 20.89 -1.44
C PHE A 114 6.13 19.71 -1.76
N TYR A 115 7.25 19.56 -1.03
CA TYR A 115 8.19 18.47 -1.27
C TYR A 115 7.66 17.10 -0.80
N TYR A 116 6.88 17.03 0.29
CA TYR A 116 6.15 15.80 0.62
C TYR A 116 5.15 15.43 -0.49
N ALA A 117 4.40 16.39 -1.07
CA ALA A 117 3.53 16.09 -2.20
C ALA A 117 4.29 15.60 -3.45
N VAL A 118 5.50 16.10 -3.72
CA VAL A 118 6.39 15.53 -4.76
C VAL A 118 6.78 14.09 -4.43
N ALA A 119 7.02 13.74 -3.16
CA ALA A 119 7.28 12.37 -2.74
C ALA A 119 6.02 11.47 -2.88
N VAL A 120 4.86 11.94 -2.44
CA VAL A 120 3.54 11.26 -2.59
C VAL A 120 3.26 10.96 -4.07
N ALA A 121 3.44 11.94 -4.97
CA ALA A 121 3.28 11.77 -6.42
C ALA A 121 4.29 10.80 -7.07
N ARG A 122 5.24 10.26 -6.29
CA ARG A 122 6.24 9.26 -6.69
C ARG A 122 6.10 7.94 -5.93
N GLY A 123 4.91 7.65 -5.38
CA GLY A 123 4.64 6.38 -4.70
C GLY A 123 5.21 6.28 -3.29
N ARG A 124 5.47 7.42 -2.63
CA ARG A 124 5.97 7.44 -1.23
C ARG A 124 4.82 7.73 -0.28
N SER A 125 3.95 6.74 -0.07
CA SER A 125 2.78 6.83 0.81
C SER A 125 3.12 7.26 2.25
N TYR A 126 4.29 6.87 2.77
CA TYR A 126 4.78 7.33 4.07
C TYR A 126 4.96 8.86 4.19
N ALA A 127 5.01 9.60 3.07
CA ALA A 127 5.02 11.06 3.06
C ALA A 127 3.62 11.69 3.26
N ILE A 128 2.53 10.91 3.22
CA ILE A 128 1.15 11.40 3.38
C ILE A 128 0.91 11.91 4.80
N ASN A 129 1.35 11.17 5.83
CA ASN A 129 1.12 11.58 7.23
C ASN A 129 1.79 12.92 7.61
N PRO A 130 3.11 13.14 7.41
CA PRO A 130 3.72 14.43 7.74
C PRO A 130 3.22 15.58 6.85
N LEU A 131 2.80 15.29 5.60
CA LEU A 131 2.07 16.26 4.77
C LEU A 131 0.74 16.67 5.43
N VAL A 132 -0.06 15.68 5.86
CA VAL A 132 -1.35 15.89 6.51
C VAL A 132 -1.23 16.68 7.81
N ASP A 133 -0.15 16.46 8.58
CA ASP A 133 0.12 17.20 9.80
C ASP A 133 0.35 18.71 9.52
N ILE A 134 1.02 19.05 8.41
CA ILE A 134 1.14 20.45 7.97
C ILE A 134 -0.21 20.99 7.50
N LEU A 135 -0.98 20.23 6.71
CA LEU A 135 -2.28 20.67 6.19
C LEU A 135 -3.32 20.90 7.30
N LYS A 136 -3.18 20.22 8.43
CA LYS A 136 -4.08 20.34 9.60
C LYS A 136 -3.64 21.37 10.63
N ASP A 137 -2.41 21.90 10.56
CA ASP A 137 -1.93 22.82 11.61
C ASP A 137 -2.67 24.17 11.62
N GLY A 138 -3.29 24.56 10.51
CA GLY A 138 -4.05 25.80 10.36
C GLY A 138 -3.21 27.09 10.50
N GLN A 139 -1.89 26.97 10.65
CA GLN A 139 -0.94 28.08 10.78
C GLN A 139 -0.11 28.24 9.50
N THR A 140 0.17 27.14 8.79
CA THR A 140 0.98 27.13 7.58
C THR A 140 0.15 27.65 6.40
N VAL A 141 0.40 28.91 6.01
CA VAL A 141 -0.24 29.51 4.82
C VAL A 141 0.36 28.90 3.56
N ILE A 142 -0.40 28.04 2.89
CA ILE A 142 0.00 27.42 1.61
C ILE A 142 -0.73 28.15 0.46
N PRO A 143 -0.01 28.71 -0.53
CA PRO A 143 -0.63 29.31 -1.71
C PRO A 143 -1.51 28.31 -2.48
N GLN A 144 -2.64 28.75 -3.03
CA GLN A 144 -3.62 27.87 -3.72
C GLN A 144 -2.97 26.98 -4.78
N ALA A 145 -2.09 27.53 -5.64
CA ALA A 145 -1.40 26.75 -6.66
C ALA A 145 -0.52 25.61 -6.11
N ARG A 146 -0.09 25.68 -4.83
CA ARG A 146 0.54 24.55 -4.13
C ARG A 146 -0.48 23.58 -3.56
N LEU A 147 -1.59 24.05 -2.98
CA LEU A 147 -2.71 23.19 -2.57
C LEU A 147 -3.22 22.34 -3.75
N ASP A 148 -3.41 22.93 -4.93
CA ASP A 148 -3.84 22.20 -6.13
C ASP A 148 -2.84 21.11 -6.54
N ASN A 149 -1.54 21.33 -6.33
CA ASN A 149 -0.49 20.33 -6.59
C ASN A 149 -0.50 19.21 -5.55
N ILE A 150 -0.74 19.55 -4.28
CA ILE A 150 -0.87 18.60 -3.16
C ILE A 150 -2.09 17.72 -3.37
N GLU A 151 -3.24 18.31 -3.72
CA GLU A 151 -4.48 17.60 -4.05
C GLU A 151 -4.27 16.64 -5.22
N ARG A 152 -3.66 17.09 -6.33
CA ARG A 152 -3.33 16.22 -7.48
C ARG A 152 -2.40 15.06 -7.11
N ALA A 153 -1.44 15.27 -6.22
CA ALA A 153 -0.54 14.22 -5.76
C ALA A 153 -1.30 13.14 -4.96
N LEU A 154 -2.18 13.55 -4.06
CA LEU A 154 -3.04 12.65 -3.29
C LEU A 154 -4.06 11.93 -4.20
N LEU A 155 -4.69 12.64 -5.15
CA LEU A 155 -5.65 12.05 -6.09
C LEU A 155 -4.98 10.98 -6.97
N LEU A 156 -3.74 11.22 -7.40
CA LEU A 156 -2.94 10.22 -8.13
C LEU A 156 -2.73 8.96 -7.30
N GLN A 157 -2.37 9.08 -6.01
CA GLN A 157 -2.21 7.92 -5.13
C GLN A 157 -3.54 7.20 -4.84
N ALA A 158 -4.60 7.95 -4.56
CA ALA A 158 -5.94 7.39 -4.37
C ALA A 158 -6.42 6.60 -5.61
N SER A 159 -6.17 7.12 -6.82
CA SER A 159 -6.47 6.43 -8.08
C SER A 159 -5.64 5.16 -8.33
N GLN A 160 -4.52 5.01 -7.61
CA GLN A 160 -3.65 3.82 -7.62
C GLN A 160 -4.02 2.82 -6.51
N GLY A 161 -5.10 3.07 -5.75
CA GLY A 161 -5.54 2.23 -4.64
C GLY A 161 -4.82 2.50 -3.32
N ASP A 162 -4.11 3.62 -3.17
CA ASP A 162 -3.51 3.99 -1.89
C ASP A 162 -4.60 4.36 -0.87
N ARG A 163 -4.77 3.47 0.12
CA ARG A 163 -5.75 3.59 1.21
C ARG A 163 -5.60 4.89 2.00
N ASP A 164 -4.38 5.30 2.32
CA ASP A 164 -4.14 6.47 3.15
C ASP A 164 -4.48 7.75 2.38
N ALA A 165 -4.20 7.79 1.08
CA ALA A 165 -4.62 8.89 0.20
C ALA A 165 -6.15 8.99 0.06
N VAL A 166 -6.86 7.86 -0.11
CA VAL A 166 -8.34 7.83 -0.11
C VAL A 166 -8.90 8.31 1.24
N ASP A 167 -8.34 7.83 2.35
CA ASP A 167 -8.75 8.20 3.70
C ASP A 167 -8.58 9.70 3.98
N VAL A 168 -7.43 10.25 3.60
CA VAL A 168 -7.09 11.65 3.81
C VAL A 168 -7.92 12.59 2.93
N LEU A 169 -8.06 12.29 1.63
CA LEU A 169 -8.83 13.14 0.73
C LEU A 169 -10.32 13.14 1.06
N SER A 170 -10.91 11.96 1.31
CA SER A 170 -12.32 11.87 1.70
C SER A 170 -12.60 12.71 2.96
N LYS A 171 -11.75 12.63 3.98
CA LYS A 171 -11.84 13.49 5.17
C LYS A 171 -11.72 14.98 4.86
N PHE A 172 -10.74 15.41 4.07
CA PHE A 172 -10.57 16.84 3.75
C PHE A 172 -11.71 17.42 2.91
N TYR A 173 -12.26 16.64 1.97
CA TYR A 173 -13.44 17.04 1.20
C TYR A 173 -14.72 17.12 2.05
N LEU A 174 -14.88 16.25 3.05
CA LEU A 174 -15.99 16.32 4.01
C LEU A 174 -15.82 17.45 5.04
N GLN A 175 -14.58 17.80 5.40
CA GLN A 175 -14.27 18.93 6.29
C GLN A 175 -14.28 20.28 5.58
N GLY A 176 -14.15 20.27 4.25
CA GLY A 176 -14.07 21.47 3.42
C GLY A 176 -12.74 22.23 3.48
N GLN A 177 -11.74 21.67 4.14
CA GLN A 177 -10.40 22.26 4.29
C GLN A 177 -9.34 21.16 4.12
N PRO A 178 -8.19 21.45 3.47
CA PRO A 178 -7.84 22.71 2.81
C PRO A 178 -8.39 22.82 1.37
N PHE A 179 -9.08 21.79 0.87
CA PHE A 179 -9.43 21.64 -0.56
C PHE A 179 -10.87 22.07 -0.92
N GLY A 180 -11.62 22.69 -0.02
CA GLY A 180 -13.03 23.03 -0.23
C GLY A 180 -13.99 21.83 -0.04
N TYR A 181 -15.24 22.12 0.28
CA TYR A 181 -16.26 21.12 0.63
C TYR A 181 -16.79 20.41 -0.63
N ARG A 182 -16.55 19.10 -0.73
CA ARG A 182 -16.85 18.26 -1.91
C ARG A 182 -17.31 16.85 -1.51
N PRO A 183 -18.47 16.73 -0.84
CA PRO A 183 -18.95 15.45 -0.30
C PRO A 183 -19.15 14.38 -1.39
N ASP A 184 -19.55 14.78 -2.60
CA ASP A 184 -19.76 13.86 -3.72
C ASP A 184 -18.44 13.22 -4.17
N MET A 185 -17.37 14.02 -4.31
CA MET A 185 -16.02 13.49 -4.61
C MET A 185 -15.46 12.65 -3.45
N ALA A 186 -15.82 12.97 -2.20
CA ALA A 186 -15.44 12.15 -1.06
C ALA A 186 -16.08 10.76 -1.13
N GLU A 187 -17.36 10.70 -1.50
CA GLU A 187 -18.10 9.46 -1.70
C GLU A 187 -17.55 8.65 -2.87
N GLU A 188 -17.34 9.26 -4.04
CA GLU A 188 -16.75 8.59 -5.20
C GLU A 188 -15.40 7.95 -4.87
N LEU A 189 -14.53 8.68 -4.16
CA LEU A 189 -13.24 8.16 -3.70
C LEU A 189 -13.39 7.00 -2.69
N MET A 190 -14.32 7.10 -1.74
CA MET A 190 -14.58 6.03 -0.78
C MET A 190 -15.14 4.77 -1.45
N LYS A 191 -16.10 4.92 -2.38
CA LYS A 191 -16.66 3.84 -3.19
C LYS A 191 -15.59 3.14 -4.02
N ALA A 192 -14.82 3.92 -4.80
CA ALA A 192 -13.76 3.38 -5.65
C ALA A 192 -12.65 2.70 -4.84
N GLY A 193 -12.21 3.31 -3.73
CA GLY A 193 -11.19 2.75 -2.86
C GLY A 193 -11.64 1.43 -2.20
N ALA A 194 -12.85 1.39 -1.64
CA ALA A 194 -13.39 0.18 -1.00
C ALA A 194 -13.47 -1.01 -1.98
N SER A 195 -14.03 -0.78 -3.17
CA SER A 195 -14.16 -1.83 -4.19
C SER A 195 -12.82 -2.22 -4.84
N GLY A 196 -11.89 -1.28 -5.02
CA GLY A 196 -10.60 -1.54 -5.67
C GLY A 196 -9.58 -2.26 -4.79
N SER A 197 -9.68 -2.14 -3.46
CA SER A 197 -8.72 -2.70 -2.50
C SER A 197 -9.26 -3.86 -1.65
N ASN A 198 -10.57 -4.11 -1.69
CA ASN A 198 -11.30 -4.97 -0.74
C ASN A 198 -11.05 -4.60 0.74
N ASP A 199 -10.79 -3.32 1.02
CA ASP A 199 -10.55 -2.84 2.38
C ASP A 199 -11.85 -2.77 3.17
N SER A 200 -12.06 -3.76 4.03
CA SER A 200 -13.25 -3.88 4.88
C SER A 200 -13.48 -2.69 5.83
N VAL A 201 -12.43 -1.97 6.26
CA VAL A 201 -12.57 -0.80 7.14
C VAL A 201 -13.09 0.39 6.33
N LEU A 202 -12.53 0.60 5.14
CA LEU A 202 -13.00 1.61 4.21
C LEU A 202 -14.43 1.29 3.71
N ALA A 203 -14.73 0.03 3.43
CA ALA A 203 -16.05 -0.42 3.02
C ALA A 203 -17.11 -0.19 4.12
N LEU A 204 -16.82 -0.53 5.38
CA LEU A 204 -17.70 -0.22 6.51
C LEU A 204 -17.95 1.28 6.64
N ARG A 205 -16.92 2.12 6.50
CA ARG A 205 -17.10 3.58 6.52
C ARG A 205 -17.94 4.07 5.34
N THR A 206 -17.75 3.50 4.16
CA THR A 206 -18.53 3.85 2.95
C THR A 206 -20.00 3.50 3.16
N ALA A 207 -20.30 2.33 3.71
CA ALA A 207 -21.65 1.92 4.07
C ALA A 207 -22.28 2.84 5.13
N LEU A 208 -21.54 3.21 6.18
CA LEU A 208 -22.00 4.17 7.21
C LEU A 208 -22.26 5.57 6.65
N TRP A 209 -21.41 6.05 5.73
CA TRP A 209 -21.59 7.33 5.05
C TRP A 209 -22.87 7.33 4.21
N LEU A 210 -23.07 6.30 3.39
CA LEU A 210 -24.30 6.14 2.59
C LEU A 210 -25.54 6.01 3.49
N ALA A 211 -25.46 5.21 4.56
CA ALA A 211 -26.54 5.05 5.54
C ALA A 211 -26.92 6.37 6.22
N SER A 212 -25.94 7.26 6.47
CA SER A 212 -26.19 8.57 7.09
C SER A 212 -26.97 9.57 6.22
N LYS A 213 -27.19 9.24 4.94
CA LYS A 213 -28.05 10.01 4.03
C LYS A 213 -29.54 9.61 4.12
N GLU A 214 -29.89 8.67 4.99
CA GLU A 214 -31.24 8.10 5.15
C GLU A 214 -31.85 7.60 3.82
N PRO A 215 -31.14 6.76 3.05
CA PRO A 215 -31.59 6.35 1.72
C PRO A 215 -32.85 5.49 1.77
N SER A 216 -33.80 5.80 0.90
CA SER A 216 -35.08 5.11 0.77
C SER A 216 -35.22 4.31 -0.53
N ASP A 217 -34.35 4.53 -1.52
CA ASP A 217 -34.43 3.81 -2.79
C ASP A 217 -33.78 2.41 -2.71
N PRO A 218 -34.41 1.36 -3.28
CA PRO A 218 -33.84 0.02 -3.31
C PRO A 218 -32.41 -0.08 -3.88
N ALA A 219 -32.01 0.74 -4.86
CA ALA A 219 -30.66 0.68 -5.40
C ALA A 219 -29.61 1.25 -4.43
N GLU A 220 -29.95 2.30 -3.67
CA GLU A 220 -29.10 2.85 -2.61
C GLU A 220 -28.94 1.85 -1.46
N ILE A 221 -30.03 1.19 -1.05
CA ILE A 221 -30.02 0.11 -0.06
C ILE A 221 -29.13 -1.06 -0.53
N MET A 222 -29.25 -1.47 -1.79
CA MET A 222 -28.37 -2.50 -2.39
C MET A 222 -26.91 -2.06 -2.42
N GLU A 223 -26.60 -0.79 -2.65
CA GLU A 223 -25.22 -0.29 -2.62
C GLU A 223 -24.63 -0.31 -1.20
N ILE A 224 -25.40 0.06 -0.17
CA ILE A 224 -25.00 -0.14 1.24
C ILE A 224 -24.70 -1.61 1.52
N ARG A 225 -25.63 -2.51 1.15
CA ARG A 225 -25.48 -3.97 1.36
C ARG A 225 -24.21 -4.51 0.67
N ARG A 226 -23.86 -4.00 -0.54
CA ARG A 226 -22.63 -4.37 -1.25
C ARG A 226 -21.36 -4.01 -0.45
N PHE A 227 -21.30 -2.80 0.12
CA PHE A 227 -20.14 -2.40 0.93
C PHE A 227 -20.11 -3.10 2.29
N LEU A 228 -21.27 -3.40 2.87
CA LEU A 228 -21.36 -4.23 4.07
C LEU A 228 -20.90 -5.67 3.83
N ALA A 229 -21.13 -6.25 2.65
CA ALA A 229 -20.59 -7.57 2.31
C ALA A 229 -19.04 -7.59 2.36
N ILE A 230 -18.37 -6.58 1.78
CA ILE A 230 -16.91 -6.41 1.86
C ILE A 230 -16.45 -6.20 3.33
N ALA A 231 -17.25 -5.51 4.14
CA ALA A 231 -16.97 -5.31 5.56
C ALA A 231 -17.09 -6.61 6.39
N LEU A 232 -18.03 -7.50 6.04
CA LEU A 232 -18.22 -8.80 6.68
C LEU A 232 -17.07 -9.79 6.41
N GLU A 233 -16.32 -9.61 5.33
CA GLU A 233 -15.09 -10.38 5.05
C GLU A 233 -13.88 -9.97 5.92
N SER A 234 -14.00 -8.91 6.75
CA SER A 234 -12.89 -8.40 7.53
C SER A 234 -12.28 -9.46 8.45
N PRO A 235 -10.94 -9.54 8.60
CA PRO A 235 -10.33 -10.32 9.67
C PRO A 235 -10.64 -9.74 11.07
N ASP A 236 -10.94 -8.45 11.17
CA ASP A 236 -11.25 -7.77 12.44
C ASP A 236 -12.70 -8.06 12.88
N LEU A 237 -12.84 -8.63 14.07
CA LEU A 237 -14.15 -8.93 14.67
C LEU A 237 -15.00 -7.67 14.87
N SER A 238 -14.39 -6.53 15.23
CA SER A 238 -15.12 -5.28 15.47
C SER A 238 -15.77 -4.75 14.19
N VAL A 239 -15.05 -4.83 13.07
CA VAL A 239 -15.55 -4.44 11.74
C VAL A 239 -16.68 -5.36 11.31
N ARG A 240 -16.52 -6.69 11.44
CA ARG A 240 -17.59 -7.66 11.13
C ARG A 240 -18.83 -7.42 11.98
N THR A 241 -18.71 -7.29 13.30
CA THR A 241 -19.86 -7.07 14.19
C THR A 241 -20.59 -5.76 13.90
N ALA A 242 -19.86 -4.68 13.59
CA ALA A 242 -20.46 -3.43 13.16
C ALA A 242 -21.20 -3.57 11.82
N ALA A 243 -20.63 -4.30 10.86
CA ALA A 243 -21.25 -4.57 9.56
C ALA A 243 -22.51 -5.46 9.69
N GLU A 244 -22.47 -6.51 10.50
CA GLU A 244 -23.63 -7.37 10.81
C GLU A 244 -24.77 -6.55 11.44
N ASN A 245 -24.45 -5.67 12.38
CA ASN A 245 -25.44 -4.81 13.04
C ASN A 245 -26.09 -3.85 12.04
N LEU A 246 -25.31 -3.20 11.17
CA LEU A 246 -25.88 -2.30 10.15
C LEU A 246 -26.67 -3.08 9.08
N MET A 247 -26.24 -4.28 8.70
CA MET A 247 -26.92 -5.11 7.69
C MET A 247 -28.37 -5.46 8.09
N ARG A 248 -28.66 -5.59 9.40
CA ARG A 248 -30.04 -5.82 9.89
C ARG A 248 -30.95 -4.60 9.71
N SER A 249 -30.40 -3.40 9.63
CA SER A 249 -31.16 -2.16 9.37
C SER A 249 -31.45 -1.94 7.88
N TYR A 250 -30.77 -2.68 7.00
CA TYR A 250 -30.91 -2.59 5.54
C TYR A 250 -31.28 -3.96 4.96
N PRO A 251 -32.53 -4.43 5.16
CA PRO A 251 -32.99 -5.71 4.63
C PRO A 251 -32.91 -5.76 3.10
N ASP A 252 -33.05 -6.96 2.53
CA ASP A 252 -33.03 -7.10 1.08
C ASP A 252 -34.34 -6.55 0.48
N PRO A 253 -34.31 -5.53 -0.40
CA PRO A 253 -35.54 -4.98 -0.96
C PRO A 253 -36.32 -6.02 -1.79
N GLY A 254 -35.68 -7.08 -2.28
CA GLY A 254 -36.37 -8.19 -2.94
C GLY A 254 -37.13 -9.13 -2.00
N THR A 255 -36.98 -8.98 -0.67
CA THR A 255 -37.67 -9.83 0.33
C THR A 255 -38.87 -9.17 0.99
N ALA A 256 -39.10 -7.87 0.75
CA ALA A 256 -40.16 -7.09 1.41
C ALA A 256 -41.55 -7.16 0.73
N ILE A 257 -41.74 -8.05 -0.26
CA ILE A 257 -42.94 -8.13 -1.11
C ILE A 257 -43.70 -9.46 -0.91
N VAL A 258 -43.77 -9.97 0.32
CA VAL A 258 -44.36 -11.30 0.63
C VAL A 258 -45.35 -11.26 1.82
N GLU A 259 -45.54 -10.10 2.47
CA GLU A 259 -46.55 -9.92 3.52
C GLU A 259 -47.53 -8.82 3.06
N ASP A 260 -48.84 -9.12 3.20
CA ASP A 260 -50.03 -8.30 2.88
C ASP A 260 -50.70 -8.48 1.48
N ASP A 261 -51.21 -9.69 1.18
CA ASP A 261 -52.24 -9.91 0.13
C ASP A 261 -53.23 -11.07 0.44
N ASP A 262 -53.40 -11.41 1.74
CA ASP A 262 -54.35 -12.43 2.26
C ASP A 262 -55.32 -11.80 3.31
N GLU A 263 -56.34 -11.05 2.85
CA GLU A 263 -57.60 -10.74 3.60
C GLU A 263 -58.86 -11.01 2.75
#